data_AF-A0A0Q9L704-F1
#
_entry.id   AF-A0A0Q9L704-F1
#
_cell.length_a   1.000
_cell.length_b   1.000
_cell.length_c   1.000
_cell.angle_alpha   90.00
_cell.angle_beta   90.00
_cell.angle_gamma   90.00
#
_symmetry.space_group_name_H-M   'P 1'
#
loop_
_entity.id
_entity.type
_entity.pdbx_description
1 polymer ?
#
loop_
_entity_poly.entity_id
_entity_poly.type
_entity_poly.pdbx_seq_one_letter_code
_entity_poly.pdbx_strand_id
1 'polypeptide(L)' 'MDCDQPDQQCEIDQDSLKRILQQSLDQETELLRTYTTTSEQIHHNEELKTRLQNFAEGNAKRSRQLMDELKTLN' A
#
# COMPACT_ATOMS: atom_id res chain seq x y z
N MET A 1 13.66 28.22 9.01
CA MET A 1 12.84 27.25 9.75
C MET A 1 13.79 26.65 10.74
N ASP A 2 13.76 27.14 11.96
CA ASP A 2 14.74 26.82 13.00
C ASP A 2 14.17 25.68 13.84
N CYS A 3 14.82 24.52 13.76
CA CYS A 3 14.48 23.34 14.54
C CYS A 3 15.34 23.33 15.82
N ASP A 4 14.92 24.10 16.83
CA ASP A 4 15.63 24.22 18.11
C ASP A 4 14.69 23.95 19.32
N GLN A 5 14.17 22.72 19.45
CA GLN A 5 13.68 22.22 20.75
C GLN A 5 13.96 20.72 20.94
N PRO A 6 14.50 20.27 22.11
CA PRO A 6 14.97 18.89 22.30
C PRO A 6 13.90 17.88 22.74
N ASP A 7 12.65 18.30 22.94
CA ASP A 7 11.61 17.49 23.60
C ASP A 7 10.23 17.53 22.90
N GLN A 8 10.18 17.83 21.60
CA GLN A 8 8.98 17.56 20.82
C GLN A 8 8.99 16.09 20.39
N GLN A 9 8.18 15.27 21.06
CA GLN A 9 7.82 13.95 20.55
C GLN A 9 7.28 14.13 19.12
N CYS A 10 8.09 13.76 18.12
CA CYS A 10 7.69 13.54 16.74
C CYS A 10 6.79 12.30 16.66
N GLU A 11 5.70 12.30 17.42
CA GLU A 11 4.72 11.23 17.38
C GLU A 11 3.68 11.58 16.32
N ILE A 12 3.43 10.63 15.41
CA ILE A 12 2.38 10.76 14.42
C ILE A 12 1.06 10.63 15.18
N ASP A 13 0.22 11.66 15.13
CA ASP A 13 -1.11 11.59 15.74
C ASP A 13 -1.97 10.52 15.06
N GLN A 14 -2.96 10.01 15.80
CA GLN A 14 -3.79 8.88 15.35
C GLN A 14 -4.53 9.17 14.02
N ASP A 15 -4.98 10.41 13.80
CA ASP A 15 -5.66 10.78 12.55
C ASP A 15 -4.69 10.81 11.38
N SER A 16 -3.47 11.32 11.59
CA SER A 16 -2.41 11.30 10.59
C SER A 16 -1.96 9.88 10.26
N LEU A 17 -1.83 9.01 11.27
CA LEU A 17 -1.53 7.59 11.05
C LEU A 17 -2.63 6.91 10.22
N LYS A 18 -3.90 7.12 10.59
CA LYS A 18 -5.05 6.59 9.85
C LYS A 18 -5.07 7.06 8.40
N ARG A 19 -4.78 8.34 8.15
CA ARG A 19 -4.66 8.89 6.79
C ARG A 19 -3.54 8.23 5.99
N ILE A 20 -2.36 8.03 6.59
CA ILE A 20 -1.22 7.38 5.94
C ILE A 20 -1.57 5.92 5.56
N LEU A 21 -2.19 5.17 6.48
CA LEU A 21 -2.58 3.79 6.23
C LEU A 21 -3.70 3.68 5.18
N GLN A 22 -4.67 4.60 5.19
CA GLN A 22 -5.70 4.65 4.16
C GLN A 22 -5.11 4.96 2.78
N GLN A 23 -4.23 5.96 2.69
CA GLN A 23 -3.53 6.28 1.44
C GLN A 23 -2.70 5.11 0.92
N SER A 24 -2.05 4.37 1.81
CA SER A 24 -1.31 3.16 1.46
C SER A 24 -2.24 2.06 0.93
N LEU A 25 -3.40 1.86 1.56
CA LEU A 25 -4.41 0.88 1.12
C LEU A 25 -4.93 1.23 -0.28
N ASP A 26 -5.19 2.50 -0.55
CA ASP A 26 -5.65 2.98 -1.85
C ASP A 26 -4.59 2.71 -2.93
N GLN A 27 -3.31 2.98 -2.63
CA GLN A 27 -2.19 2.69 -3.53
C GLN A 27 -2.02 1.19 -3.80
N GLU A 28 -2.07 0.35 -2.76
CA GLU A 28 -1.98 -1.10 -2.90
C GLU A 28 -3.12 -1.66 -3.77
N THR A 29 -4.32 -1.09 -3.64
CA THR A 29 -5.50 -1.50 -4.43
C THR A 29 -5.37 -1.09 -5.90
N GLU A 30 -4.83 0.10 -6.19
CA GLU A 30 -4.61 0.53 -7.58
C GLU A 30 -3.48 -0.28 -8.24
N LEU A 31 -2.41 -0.58 -7.51
CA LEU A 31 -1.32 -1.43 -7.99
C LEU A 31 -1.80 -2.86 -8.27
N LEU A 32 -2.62 -3.43 -7.37
CA LEU A 32 -3.29 -4.72 -7.59
C LEU A 32 -4.03 -4.71 -8.93
N ARG A 33 -4.93 -3.74 -9.13
CA ARG A 33 -5.73 -3.61 -10.35
C ARG A 33 -4.87 -3.47 -11.60
N THR A 34 -3.84 -2.64 -11.51
CA THR A 34 -2.91 -2.37 -12.60
C THR A 34 -2.19 -3.65 -13.00
N TYR A 35 -1.54 -4.35 -12.05
CA TYR A 35 -0.77 -5.54 -12.37
C TYR A 35 -1.63 -6.70 -12.85
N THR A 36 -2.82 -6.90 -12.29
CA THR A 36 -3.78 -7.89 -12.81
C THR A 36 -4.11 -7.60 -14.27
N THR A 37 -4.58 -6.37 -14.57
CA THR A 37 -4.99 -5.97 -15.92
C THR A 37 -3.82 -6.05 -16.92
N THR A 38 -2.64 -5.57 -16.53
CA THR A 38 -1.45 -5.62 -17.39
C THR A 38 -0.99 -7.05 -17.63
N SER A 39 -1.07 -7.94 -16.64
CA SER A 39 -0.70 -9.35 -16.81
C SER A 39 -1.59 -10.07 -17.85
N GLU A 40 -2.88 -9.72 -17.92
CA GLU A 40 -3.84 -10.28 -18.87
C GLU A 40 -3.54 -9.85 -20.32
N GLN A 41 -2.94 -8.68 -20.50
CA GLN A 41 -2.61 -8.11 -21.82
C GLN A 41 -1.26 -8.60 -22.37
N ILE A 42 -0.45 -9.28 -21.56
CA ILE A 42 0.85 -9.81 -22.00
C ILE A 42 0.66 -11.21 -22.60
N HIS A 43 0.91 -11.33 -23.91
CA HIS A 43 0.76 -12.59 -24.65
C HIS A 43 2.08 -13.21 -25.12
N HIS A 44 3.18 -12.48 -25.06
CA HIS A 44 4.48 -12.90 -25.62
C HIS A 44 5.60 -12.98 -24.58
N ASN A 45 5.28 -12.80 -23.29
CA ASN A 45 6.25 -12.82 -22.21
C ASN A 45 5.63 -13.43 -20.95
N GLU A 46 5.54 -14.76 -20.92
CA GLU A 46 4.94 -15.50 -19.80
C GLU A 46 5.68 -15.28 -18.47
N GLU A 47 6.99 -15.03 -18.52
CA GLU A 47 7.78 -14.75 -17.32
C GLU A 47 7.38 -13.40 -16.69
N LEU A 48 7.25 -12.34 -17.50
CA LEU A 48 6.78 -11.04 -17.03
C LEU A 48 5.34 -11.11 -16.55
N LYS A 49 4.46 -11.81 -17.27
CA LYS A 49 3.08 -12.06 -16.85
C LYS A 49 3.01 -12.71 -15.46
N THR A 50 3.80 -13.76 -15.24
CA THR A 50 3.88 -14.44 -13.93
C THR A 50 4.38 -13.47 -12.85
N ARG A 51 5.40 -12.65 -13.13
CA ARG A 51 5.87 -11.63 -12.19
C ARG A 51 4.79 -10.62 -11.81
N LEU A 52 4.03 -10.12 -12.78
CA LEU A 52 2.93 -9.18 -12.53
C LEU A 52 1.82 -9.82 -11.69
N GLN A 53 1.48 -11.09 -11.94
CA GLN A 53 0.54 -11.83 -11.11
C GLN A 53 1.04 -11.97 -9.66
N ASN A 54 2.33 -12.29 -9.47
CA ASN A 54 2.93 -12.35 -8.14
C ASN A 54 2.91 -10.98 -7.43
N PHE A 55 3.11 -9.89 -8.15
CA PHE A 55 2.99 -8.54 -7.58
C PHE A 55 1.55 -8.27 -7.13
N ALA A 56 0.57 -8.55 -7.99
CA ALA A 56 -0.85 -8.44 -7.68
C ALA A 56 -1.23 -9.24 -6.41
N GLU A 57 -0.81 -10.50 -6.31
CA GLU A 57 -1.06 -11.31 -5.10
C GLU A 57 -0.42 -10.68 -3.84
N GLY A 58 0.79 -10.14 -3.97
CA GLY A 58 1.46 -9.39 -2.92
C GLY A 58 0.67 -8.15 -2.48
N ASN A 59 0.18 -7.36 -3.44
CA ASN A 59 -0.67 -6.21 -3.17
C ASN A 59 -1.95 -6.64 -2.42
N ALA A 60 -2.63 -7.69 -2.88
CA ALA A 60 -3.83 -8.21 -2.23
C ALA A 60 -3.59 -8.67 -0.78
N LYS A 61 -2.41 -9.23 -0.49
CA LYS A 61 -2.02 -9.56 0.89
C LYS A 61 -1.82 -8.30 1.74
N ARG A 62 -1.08 -7.31 1.24
CA ARG A 62 -0.81 -6.06 1.96
C ARG A 62 -2.08 -5.23 2.17
N SER A 63 -2.96 -5.12 1.17
CA SER A 63 -4.28 -4.50 1.31
C SER A 63 -5.10 -5.12 2.44
N ARG A 64 -5.08 -6.46 2.58
CA ARG A 64 -5.77 -7.14 3.69
C ARG A 64 -5.18 -6.76 5.05
N GLN A 65 -3.86 -6.77 5.17
CA GLN A 65 -3.19 -6.37 6.41
C GLN A 65 -3.51 -4.91 6.76
N LEU A 66 -3.45 -3.99 5.80
CA LEU A 66 -3.79 -2.58 6.01
C LEU A 66 -5.27 -2.39 6.41
N MET A 67 -6.19 -3.14 5.80
CA MET A 67 -7.61 -3.12 6.20
C MET A 67 -7.79 -3.60 7.63
N ASP A 68 -7.04 -4.61 8.06
CA ASP A 68 -7.13 -5.11 9.44
C ASP A 68 -6.56 -4.09 10.43
N GLU A 69 -5.42 -3.44 10.13
CA GLU A 69 -4.90 -2.35 10.96
C GLU A 69 -5.84 -1.13 11.01
N LEU A 70 -6.45 -0.77 9.89
CA LEU A 70 -7.43 0.34 9.88
C LEU A 70 -8.66 0.04 10.74
N LYS A 71 -9.05 -1.23 10.91
CA LYS A 71 -10.12 -1.63 11.82
C LYS A 71 -9.71 -1.51 13.29
N THR A 72 -8.44 -1.73 13.63
CA THR A 72 -7.96 -1.58 15.02
C THR A 72 -7.87 -0.11 15.45
N LEU A 73 -7.77 0.81 14.48
CA LEU A 73 -7.75 2.26 14.68
C LEU A 73 -9.14 2.93 14.64
N ASN A 74 -10.22 2.17 14.42
CA ASN A 74 -11.60 2.65 14.35
C ASN A 74 -12.35 2.55 15.67
#